data_AF-A0A7Y5HX83-F1
#
_entry.id   AF-A0A7Y5HX83-F1
#
_cell.length_a   1.000
_cell.length_b   1.000
_cell.length_c   1.000
_cell.angle_alpha   90.00
_cell.angle_beta   90.00
_cell.angle_gamma   90.00
#
_symmetry.space_group_name_H-M   'P 1'
#
loop_
_entity.id
_entity.type
_entity.pdbx_description
1 polymer ?
#
loop_
_entity_poly.entity_id
_entity_poly.type
_entity_poly.pdbx_seq_one_letter_code
_entity_poly.pdbx_strand_id
1 'polypeptide(L)' 'MSATIFTTRQYQPGARCVRESSATLAGGHWLNVSATGCSASVELSVHSGMLQSYMAFTPDQARAVAAELLACADALQGRA' A
#
# COMPACT_ATOMS: atom_id res chain seq x y z
N MET A 1 8.98 18.78 -1.84
CA MET A 1 8.46 17.40 -1.79
C MET A 1 6.96 17.49 -1.62
N SER A 2 6.17 16.92 -2.54
CA SER A 2 4.73 16.80 -2.33
C SER A 2 4.49 15.69 -1.32
N ALA A 3 3.87 16.00 -0.19
CA ALA A 3 3.51 14.98 0.78
C ALA A 3 2.38 14.11 0.18
N THR A 4 2.64 12.82 -0.01
CA THR A 4 1.57 11.86 -0.33
C THR A 4 0.71 11.66 0.91
N ILE A 5 -0.54 12.11 0.86
CA ILE A 5 -1.46 12.02 2.00
C ILE A 5 -2.30 10.75 1.86
N PHE A 6 -2.17 9.87 2.84
CA PHE A 6 -2.96 8.65 2.92
C PHE A 6 -4.24 8.87 3.74
N THR A 7 -5.36 8.39 3.22
CA THR A 7 -6.61 8.22 3.96
C THR A 7 -6.72 6.76 4.40
N THR A 8 -6.67 6.53 5.71
CA THR A 8 -6.84 5.19 6.29
C THR A 8 -8.28 4.97 6.73
N ARG A 9 -8.79 3.75 6.48
CA ARG A 9 -10.05 3.23 7.02
C ARG A 9 -9.80 1.92 7.75
N GLN A 10 -10.43 1.76 8.91
CA GLN A 10 -10.53 0.48 9.60
C GLN A 10 -11.96 -0.03 9.45
N TYR A 11 -12.09 -1.34 9.30
CA TYR A 11 -13.37 -1.97 9.05
C TYR A 11 -13.78 -2.86 10.21
N GLN A 12 -15.09 -3.08 10.33
CA GLN A 12 -15.67 -3.93 11.37
C GLN A 12 -15.34 -5.41 11.13
N PRO A 13 -15.35 -6.24 12.20
CA PRO A 13 -15.24 -7.69 12.06
C PRO A 13 -16.27 -8.25 11.07
N GLY A 14 -15.83 -9.13 10.16
CA GLY A 14 -16.68 -9.71 9.10
C GLY A 14 -16.64 -8.95 7.77
N ALA A 15 -16.05 -7.76 7.71
CA ALA A 15 -15.73 -7.11 6.44
C ALA A 15 -14.61 -7.84 5.69
N ARG A 16 -14.60 -7.72 4.35
CA ARG A 16 -13.53 -8.30 3.49
C ARG A 16 -12.15 -7.78 3.88
N CYS A 17 -12.05 -6.47 4.07
CA CYS A 17 -10.84 -5.78 4.51
C CYS A 17 -10.89 -5.57 6.03
N VAL A 18 -9.76 -5.68 6.70
CA VAL A 18 -9.58 -5.30 8.11
C VAL A 18 -9.13 -3.83 8.20
N ARG A 19 -8.26 -3.44 7.26
CA ARG A 19 -7.75 -2.08 7.13
C ARG A 19 -7.50 -1.78 5.67
N GLU A 20 -7.73 -0.54 5.28
CA GLU A 20 -7.36 0.01 3.98
C GLU A 20 -6.71 1.37 4.16
N SER A 21 -5.76 1.68 3.30
CA SER A 21 -5.11 2.98 3.22
C SER A 21 -4.94 3.35 1.76
N SER A 22 -5.38 4.53 1.37
CA SER A 22 -5.31 4.95 -0.02
C SER A 22 -4.83 6.39 -0.19
N ALA A 23 -4.23 6.70 -1.33
CA ALA A 23 -3.74 8.03 -1.65
C ALA A 23 -3.86 8.31 -3.15
N THR A 24 -4.12 9.57 -3.49
CA THR A 24 -3.95 10.06 -4.86
C THR A 24 -2.50 10.51 -5.04
N LEU A 25 -1.82 9.92 -6.02
CA LEU A 25 -0.45 10.27 -6.39
C LEU A 25 -0.46 11.38 -7.46
N ALA A 26 0.71 11.95 -7.71
CA ALA A 26 0.90 12.86 -8.83
C ALA A 26 0.49 12.18 -10.15
N GLY A 27 -0.10 12.94 -11.08
CA GLY A 27 -0.63 12.39 -12.33
C GLY A 27 -2.02 11.75 -12.22
N GLY A 28 -2.67 11.83 -11.05
CA GLY A 28 -4.04 11.33 -10.86
C GLY A 28 -4.12 9.82 -10.66
N HIS A 29 -3.00 9.13 -10.45
CA HIS A 29 -2.99 7.72 -10.08
C HIS A 29 -3.53 7.53 -8.67
N TRP A 30 -4.23 6.42 -8.44
CA TRP A 30 -4.75 6.07 -7.13
C TRP A 30 -4.04 4.83 -6.59
N LEU A 31 -3.40 4.97 -5.43
CA LEU A 31 -2.71 3.91 -4.72
C LEU A 31 -3.62 3.41 -3.60
N ASN A 32 -3.74 2.09 -3.47
CA ASN A 32 -4.46 1.43 -2.38
C ASN A 32 -3.59 0.36 -1.73
N VAL A 33 -3.68 0.28 -0.41
CA VAL A 33 -3.05 -0.76 0.41
C VAL A 33 -4.10 -1.31 1.36
N SER A 34 -4.44 -2.59 1.26
CA SER A 34 -5.47 -3.21 2.10
C SER A 34 -5.00 -4.50 2.74
N ALA A 35 -5.26 -4.64 4.04
CA ALA A 35 -5.15 -5.92 4.73
C ALA A 35 -6.49 -6.64 4.63
N THR A 36 -6.53 -7.79 3.95
CA THR A 36 -7.75 -8.56 3.72
C THR A 36 -7.86 -9.73 4.69
N GLY A 37 -8.96 -9.76 5.44
CA GLY A 37 -9.17 -10.73 6.51
C GLY A 37 -9.51 -12.12 5.98
N CYS A 38 -10.19 -12.19 4.83
CA CYS A 38 -10.62 -13.45 4.22
C CYS A 38 -9.46 -14.28 3.63
N SER A 39 -8.46 -13.63 3.03
CA SER A 39 -7.30 -14.28 2.41
C SER A 39 -6.03 -14.16 3.25
N ALA A 40 -6.12 -13.51 4.42
CA ALA A 40 -4.99 -13.22 5.31
C ALA A 40 -3.80 -12.60 4.56
N SER A 41 -4.09 -11.67 3.64
CA SER A 41 -3.09 -11.07 2.75
C SER A 41 -3.05 -9.55 2.87
N VAL A 42 -1.92 -8.96 2.48
CA VAL A 42 -1.80 -7.52 2.24
C VAL A 42 -1.78 -7.30 0.74
N GLU A 43 -2.75 -6.55 0.25
CA GLU A 43 -2.96 -6.23 -1.16
C GLU A 43 -2.46 -4.80 -1.43
N LEU A 44 -1.69 -4.62 -2.50
CA LEU A 44 -1.19 -3.34 -3.00
C LEU A 44 -1.69 -3.16 -4.42
N SER A 45 -2.42 -2.08 -4.70
CA SER A 45 -2.85 -1.76 -6.05
C SER A 45 -2.58 -0.31 -6.44
N VAL A 46 -2.25 -0.12 -7.72
CA VAL A 46 -2.15 1.20 -8.34
C VAL A 46 -3.09 1.24 -9.53
N HIS A 47 -3.92 2.26 -9.57
CA HIS A 47 -4.91 2.49 -10.62
C HIS A 47 -4.51 3.72 -11.42
N SER A 48 -4.51 3.58 -12.75
CA SER A 48 -4.24 4.65 -13.71
C SER A 48 -5.29 4.62 -14.81
N GLY A 49 -6.37 5.38 -14.64
CA GLY A 49 -7.54 5.29 -15.51
C GLY A 49 -8.16 3.90 -15.43
N MET A 50 -8.18 3.17 -16.56
CA MET A 50 -8.70 1.80 -16.63
C MET A 50 -7.65 0.72 -16.32
N LEU A 51 -6.38 1.08 -16.19
CA LEU A 51 -5.31 0.12 -15.89
C LEU A 51 -5.16 -0.06 -14.38
N GLN A 52 -5.03 -1.32 -13.96
CA GLN A 52 -4.76 -1.69 -12.57
C GLN A 52 -3.54 -2.61 -12.52
N SER A 53 -2.56 -2.22 -11.72
CA SER A 53 -1.50 -3.12 -11.25
C SER A 53 -1.84 -3.57 -9.85
N TYR A 54 -1.67 -4.86 -9.57
CA TYR A 54 -2.05 -5.48 -8.30
C TYR A 54 -0.97 -6.47 -7.85
N MET A 55 -0.64 -6.42 -6.56
CA MET A 55 0.23 -7.38 -5.90
C MET A 55 -0.42 -7.82 -4.58
N ALA A 56 -0.23 -9.08 -4.21
CA ALA A 56 -0.69 -9.63 -2.95
C ALA A 56 0.48 -10.31 -2.23
N PHE A 57 0.56 -10.07 -0.93
CA PHE A 57 1.63 -10.56 -0.08
C PHE A 57 1.05 -11.26 1.14
N THR A 58 1.76 -12.24 1.68
CA THR A 58 1.55 -12.63 3.09
C THR A 58 1.96 -11.47 4.02
N PRO A 59 1.53 -11.45 5.29
CA PRO A 59 1.96 -10.42 6.24
C PRO A 59 3.49 -10.31 6.37
N ASP A 60 4.20 -11.43 6.34
CA ASP A 60 5.66 -11.45 6.46
C ASP A 60 6.35 -10.94 5.19
N GLN A 61 5.86 -11.33 4.01
CA GLN A 61 6.34 -10.79 2.74
C GLN A 61 6.11 -9.28 2.66
N ALA A 62 4.94 -8.79 3.10
CA ALA A 62 4.63 -7.37 3.11
C ALA A 62 5.58 -6.57 4.00
N ARG A 63 5.95 -7.10 5.18
CA ARG A 63 6.94 -6.48 6.07
C ARG A 63 8.32 -6.45 5.42
N ALA A 64 8.76 -7.55 4.80
CA ALA A 64 10.05 -7.61 4.12
C ALA A 64 10.14 -6.60 2.97
N VAL A 65 9.10 -6.53 2.13
CA VAL A 65 9.03 -5.53 1.03
C VAL A 65 9.01 -4.11 1.57
N ALA A 66 8.26 -3.83 2.64
CA ALA A 66 8.23 -2.52 3.25
C ALA A 66 9.60 -2.08 3.79
N ALA A 67 10.37 -3.01 4.37
CA ALA A 67 11.74 -2.75 4.82
C ALA A 67 12.67 -2.39 3.65
N GLU A 68 12.60 -3.13 2.54
CA GLU A 68 13.38 -2.82 1.33
C GLU A 68 12.99 -1.49 0.70
N LEU A 69 11.69 -1.15 0.68
CA LEU A 69 11.21 0.15 0.20
C LEU A 69 11.77 1.30 1.05
N LEU A 70 11.82 1.12 2.38
CA LEU A 70 12.39 2.11 3.28
C LEU A 70 13.91 2.25 3.06
N ALA A 71 14.64 1.14 2.99
CA ALA A 71 16.09 1.14 2.75
C ALA A 71 16.44 1.83 1.41
N CYS A 72 15.66 1.58 0.36
CA CYS A 72 15.81 2.26 -0.92
C CYS A 72 15.57 3.78 -0.81
N ALA A 73 14.57 4.20 -0.03
CA ALA A 73 14.29 5.62 0.21
C ALA A 73 15.42 6.31 0.99
N ASP A 74 15.98 5.65 2.01
CA ASP A 74 17.09 6.16 2.80
C ASP A 74 18.38 6.26 1.98
N ALA A 75 18.66 5.27 1.13
CA ALA A 75 19.78 5.30 0.20
C ALA A 75 19.70 6.50 -0.76
N LEU A 76 18.51 6.82 -1.29
CA LEU A 76 18.30 7.99 -2.14
C LEU A 76 18.49 9.34 -1.41
N GLN A 77 18.34 9.35 -0.09
CA GLN A 77 18.54 10.54 0.74
C GLN A 77 19.96 10.64 1.32
N GLY A 78 20.84 9.68 1.00
CA GLY A 78 22.19 9.61 1.58
C GLY A 78 22.19 9.29 3.08
N ARG A 79 21.17 8.58 3.56
CA ARG A 79 20.98 8.17 4.96
C ARG A 79 21.31 6.70 5.22
N ALA A 80 21.99 6.06 4.27
CA ALA A 80 22.37 4.65 4.33
C ALA A 80 23.44 4.36 5.39
#